data_AF-A0A0M4EL57-F1
#
_entry.id   AF-A0A0M4EL57-F1
#
_cell.length_a   1.000
_cell.length_b   1.000
_cell.length_c   1.000
_cell.angle_alpha   90.00
_cell.angle_beta   90.00
_cell.angle_gamma   90.00
#
_symmetry.space_group_name_H-M   'P 1'
#
loop_
_entity.id
_entity.type
_entity.pdbx_description
1 polymer ?
#
loop_
_entity_poly.entity_id
_entity_poly.type
_entity_poly.pdbx_seq_one_letter_code
_entity_poly.pdbx_strand_id
1 'polypeptide(L)'
;MAASSYKGKVAHLIKCFCGCTDMTVDEVQRIYTLTNSVLQTLLDSAARRLLQRFLETERAGDKKGAEIYLEIYIKCAEYLKDTCTFTQDEIDELDDLGLPYHLTQELTRRTLNADRTKINLCLNNIQNICSKEIEASSEFRRFRDAILAKMNRIPKK
;
A
#
# COMPACT_ATOMS: atom_id res chain seq x y z
N MET A 1 -11.68 40.63 35.01
CA MET A 1 -11.41 40.43 33.58
C MET A 1 -11.35 38.93 33.31
N ALA A 2 -12.11 38.46 32.32
CA ALA A 2 -12.45 37.06 32.13
C ALA A 2 -11.24 36.18 31.73
N ALA A 3 -11.11 35.05 32.40
CA ALA A 3 -10.19 33.97 32.05
C ALA A 3 -10.71 33.22 30.81
N SER A 4 -10.00 33.33 29.69
CA SER A 4 -10.23 32.44 28.54
C SER A 4 -9.41 31.17 28.75
N SER A 5 -10.04 30.18 29.38
CA SER A 5 -9.54 28.82 29.45
C SER A 5 -9.67 28.19 28.07
N TYR A 6 -8.57 28.14 27.32
CA TYR A 6 -8.46 27.24 26.16
C TYR A 6 -8.53 25.81 26.68
N LYS A 7 -9.75 25.25 26.74
CA LYS A 7 -9.97 23.80 26.81
C LYS A 7 -9.45 23.21 25.49
N GLY A 8 -8.15 23.02 25.40
CA GLY A 8 -7.54 22.21 24.35
C GLY A 8 -8.16 20.82 24.43
N LYS A 9 -8.94 20.45 23.42
CA LYS A 9 -9.34 19.06 23.21
C LYS A 9 -8.03 18.27 23.14
N VAL A 10 -7.74 17.48 24.16
CA VAL A 10 -6.61 16.54 24.16
C VAL A 10 -6.88 15.58 23.01
N ALA A 11 -6.22 15.81 21.87
CA ALA A 11 -6.32 14.92 20.73
C ALA A 11 -5.95 13.52 21.21
N HIS A 12 -6.86 12.57 21.10
CA HIS A 12 -6.55 11.18 21.37
C HIS A 12 -5.63 10.69 20.26
N LEU A 13 -4.36 10.58 20.60
CA LEU A 13 -3.29 10.15 19.71
C LEU A 13 -3.11 8.64 19.86
N ILE A 14 -3.28 7.91 18.76
CA ILE A 14 -3.12 6.45 18.70
C ILE A 14 -1.80 6.15 18.02
N LYS A 15 -0.90 5.41 18.68
CA LYS A 15 0.41 5.05 18.10
C LYS A 15 0.26 4.32 16.76
N CYS A 16 1.08 4.68 15.78
CA CYS A 16 1.30 3.97 14.52
C CYS A 16 1.89 2.57 14.77
N PHE A 17 1.90 1.68 13.76
CA PHE A 17 2.48 0.34 13.86
C PHE A 17 3.97 0.34 14.19
N CYS A 18 4.75 1.29 13.65
CA CYS A 18 6.16 1.43 13.98
C CYS A 18 6.42 2.10 15.36
N GLY A 19 5.37 2.55 16.06
CA GLY A 19 5.49 3.27 17.34
C GLY A 19 6.08 4.69 17.27
N CYS A 20 6.68 5.08 16.13
CA CYS A 20 7.39 6.34 15.97
C CYS A 20 6.48 7.57 15.79
N THR A 21 5.25 7.38 15.32
CA THR A 21 4.31 8.46 15.04
C THR A 21 2.95 8.20 15.67
N ASP A 22 2.20 9.28 15.89
CA ASP A 22 0.83 9.22 16.38
C ASP A 22 -0.15 9.45 15.23
N MET A 23 -1.25 8.71 15.25
CA MET A 23 -2.39 8.84 14.36
C MET A 23 -3.52 9.54 15.12
N THR A 24 -4.22 10.46 14.44
CA THR A 24 -5.43 11.06 15.00
C THR A 24 -6.59 10.05 14.97
N VAL A 25 -7.59 10.25 15.83
CA VAL A 25 -8.86 9.49 15.77
C VAL A 25 -9.46 9.51 14.38
N ASP A 26 -9.52 10.69 13.74
CA ASP A 26 -10.09 10.84 12.40
C ASP A 26 -9.31 10.05 11.35
N GLU A 27 -7.97 10.01 11.46
CA GLU A 27 -7.13 9.23 10.55
C GLU A 27 -7.31 7.72 10.74
N VAL A 28 -7.44 7.25 11.99
CA VAL A 28 -7.73 5.84 12.27
C VAL A 28 -9.11 5.45 11.72
N GLN A 29 -10.12 6.32 11.85
CA GLN A 29 -11.46 6.11 11.27
C GLN A 29 -11.42 6.06 9.75
N ARG A 30 -10.73 7.03 9.12
CA ARG A 30 -10.56 7.11 7.67
C ARG A 30 -9.90 5.85 7.13
N ILE A 31 -8.78 5.44 7.72
CA ILE A 31 -8.06 4.24 7.30
C ILE A 31 -8.90 2.99 7.53
N TYR A 32 -9.60 2.88 8.66
CA TYR A 32 -10.51 1.76 8.90
C TYR A 32 -11.54 1.60 7.77
N THR A 33 -12.17 2.70 7.33
CA THR A 33 -13.10 2.67 6.19
C THR A 33 -12.41 2.23 4.90
N LEU A 34 -11.21 2.75 4.61
CA LEU A 34 -10.43 2.38 3.43
C LEU A 34 -10.06 0.89 3.42
N THR A 35 -9.73 0.31 4.58
CA THR A 35 -9.31 -1.10 4.69
C THR A 35 -10.39 -2.12 4.33
N ASN A 36 -11.65 -1.67 4.12
CA ASN A 36 -12.70 -2.52 3.57
C ASN A 36 -12.52 -2.80 2.07
N SER A 37 -11.61 -2.10 1.39
CA SER A 37 -11.24 -2.36 0.01
C SER A 37 -9.72 -2.26 -0.14
N VAL A 38 -9.08 -3.34 -0.60
CA VAL A 38 -7.64 -3.31 -0.92
C VAL A 38 -7.35 -2.22 -1.93
N LEU A 39 -8.13 -2.12 -3.00
CA LEU A 39 -7.93 -1.11 -4.03
C LEU A 39 -7.93 0.31 -3.44
N GLN A 40 -8.92 0.66 -2.62
CA GLN A 40 -8.96 1.97 -1.97
C GLN A 40 -7.77 2.20 -1.02
N THR A 41 -7.36 1.15 -0.31
CA THR A 41 -6.18 1.20 0.57
C THR A 41 -4.89 1.45 -0.22
N LEU A 42 -4.74 0.82 -1.39
CA LEU A 42 -3.55 0.94 -2.24
C LEU A 42 -3.49 2.27 -3.01
N LEU A 43 -4.65 2.83 -3.36
CA LEU A 43 -4.76 4.14 -4.00
C LEU A 43 -4.48 5.29 -3.02
N ASP A 44 -4.87 5.14 -1.75
CA ASP A 44 -4.56 6.14 -0.72
C ASP A 44 -3.10 6.02 -0.26
N SER A 45 -2.32 7.07 -0.50
CA SER A 45 -0.88 7.05 -0.20
C SER A 45 -0.57 6.87 1.28
N ALA A 46 -1.40 7.36 2.20
CA ALA A 46 -1.17 7.25 3.63
C ALA A 46 -1.54 5.85 4.14
N ALA A 47 -2.70 5.32 3.72
CA ALA A 47 -3.12 3.96 4.05
C ALA A 47 -2.15 2.92 3.47
N ARG A 48 -1.69 3.11 2.23
CA ARG A 48 -0.68 2.25 1.60
C ARG A 48 0.65 2.27 2.36
N ARG A 49 1.15 3.44 2.75
CA ARG A 49 2.37 3.54 3.57
C ARG A 49 2.19 2.85 4.92
N LEU A 50 1.01 2.97 5.53
CA LEU A 50 0.73 2.31 6.79
C LEU A 50 0.70 0.78 6.65
N LEU A 51 0.12 0.27 5.57
CA LEU A 51 0.19 -1.16 5.20
C LEU A 51 1.65 -1.59 5.00
N GLN A 52 2.44 -0.84 4.23
CA GLN A 52 3.86 -1.14 4.03
C GLN A 52 4.60 -1.26 5.36
N ARG A 53 4.45 -0.25 6.25
CA ARG A 53 5.07 -0.30 7.59
C ARG A 53 4.59 -1.51 8.39
N PHE A 54 3.30 -1.82 8.36
CA PHE A 54 2.76 -2.99 9.05
C PHE A 54 3.45 -4.29 8.58
N LEU A 55 3.56 -4.49 7.26
CA LEU A 55 4.23 -5.67 6.67
C LEU A 55 5.72 -5.72 7.06
N GLU A 56 6.41 -4.59 7.00
CA GLU A 56 7.82 -4.49 7.41
C GLU A 56 8.04 -4.87 8.88
N THR A 57 7.07 -4.56 9.76
CA THR A 57 7.18 -4.82 11.20
C THR A 57 6.88 -6.27 11.57
N GLU A 58 5.99 -6.93 10.82
CA GLU A 58 5.64 -8.34 11.01
C GLU A 58 6.66 -9.30 10.36
N ARG A 59 7.54 -8.78 9.49
CA ARG A 59 8.54 -9.56 8.77
C ARG A 59 9.59 -10.13 9.72
N ALA A 60 9.81 -11.43 9.58
CA ALA A 60 10.96 -12.15 10.13
C ALA A 60 11.75 -12.79 8.98
N GLY A 61 12.80 -12.12 8.52
CA GLY A 61 13.64 -12.56 7.39
C GLY A 61 13.36 -11.79 6.10
N ASP A 62 13.43 -12.49 4.97
CA ASP A 62 13.26 -11.90 3.64
C ASP A 62 11.81 -11.46 3.35
N LYS A 63 11.67 -10.57 2.36
CA LYS A 63 10.35 -10.14 1.86
C LYS A 63 9.59 -11.34 1.31
N LYS A 64 8.29 -11.40 1.59
CA LYS A 64 7.43 -12.48 1.12
C LYS A 64 5.96 -12.05 1.04
N GLY A 65 5.17 -12.82 0.32
CA GLY A 65 3.71 -12.70 0.30
C GLY A 65 3.27 -11.28 -0.09
N ALA A 66 2.41 -10.69 0.75
CA ALA A 66 1.81 -9.39 0.48
C ALA A 66 2.83 -8.24 0.34
N GLU A 67 4.00 -8.35 0.97
CA GLU A 67 5.04 -7.30 0.89
C GLU A 67 5.63 -7.18 -0.51
N ILE A 68 5.96 -8.32 -1.14
CA ILE A 68 6.45 -8.36 -2.52
C ILE A 68 5.43 -7.76 -3.47
N TYR A 69 4.18 -8.22 -3.39
CA TYR A 69 3.12 -7.72 -4.26
C TYR A 69 2.83 -6.23 -4.05
N LEU A 70 2.99 -5.73 -2.82
CA LEU A 70 2.84 -4.30 -2.54
C LEU A 70 3.94 -3.48 -3.21
N GLU A 71 5.19 -3.95 -3.17
CA GLU A 71 6.32 -3.26 -3.81
C GLU A 71 6.18 -3.26 -5.34
N ILE A 72 5.84 -4.40 -5.93
CA ILE A 72 5.55 -4.49 -7.37
C ILE A 72 4.39 -3.54 -7.74
N TYR A 73 3.31 -3.52 -6.96
CA TYR A 73 2.18 -2.61 -7.20
C TYR A 73 2.61 -1.13 -7.20
N ILE A 74 3.44 -0.74 -6.22
CA ILE A 74 3.97 0.63 -6.11
C ILE A 74 4.86 0.95 -7.31
N LYS A 75 5.77 0.04 -7.66
CA LYS A 75 6.70 0.24 -8.77
C LYS A 75 5.96 0.35 -10.11
N CYS A 76 4.96 -0.48 -10.37
CA CYS A 76 4.09 -0.32 -11.53
C CYS A 76 3.35 1.03 -11.52
N ALA A 77 2.92 1.53 -10.36
CA ALA A 77 2.27 2.84 -10.26
C ALA A 77 3.21 4.00 -10.59
N GLU A 78 4.49 3.87 -10.23
CA GLU A 78 5.55 4.83 -10.57
C GLU A 78 5.78 4.83 -12.09
N TYR A 79 5.96 3.64 -12.68
CA TYR A 79 6.13 3.51 -14.12
C TYR A 79 4.93 3.98 -14.93
N LEU A 80 3.70 3.84 -14.43
CA LEU A 80 2.50 4.36 -15.10
C LEU A 80 2.43 5.88 -15.09
N LYS A 81 3.04 6.54 -14.11
CA LYS A 81 3.11 8.01 -14.01
C LYS A 81 4.28 8.57 -14.81
N ASP A 82 5.33 7.80 -14.98
CA ASP A 82 6.49 8.24 -15.73
C ASP A 82 6.14 8.43 -17.22
N THR A 83 6.68 9.49 -17.79
CA THR A 83 6.57 9.80 -19.22
C THR A 83 7.78 9.32 -20.01
N CYS A 84 8.84 8.89 -19.31
CA CYS A 84 10.03 8.33 -19.92
C CYS A 84 9.74 7.00 -20.62
N THR A 85 10.65 6.63 -21.53
CA THR A 85 10.61 5.36 -22.23
C THR A 85 10.76 4.22 -21.23
N PHE A 86 9.81 3.28 -21.26
CA PHE A 86 9.90 2.04 -20.50
C PHE A 86 10.77 1.05 -21.26
N THR A 87 11.85 0.58 -20.64
CA THR A 87 12.92 -0.22 -21.23
C THR A 87 13.05 -1.58 -20.54
N GLN A 88 14.09 -2.34 -20.90
CA GLN A 88 14.40 -3.61 -20.26
C GLN A 88 14.83 -3.41 -18.80
N ASP A 89 15.47 -2.29 -18.46
CA ASP A 89 15.93 -2.01 -17.10
C ASP A 89 14.75 -1.96 -16.12
N GLU A 90 13.62 -1.35 -16.51
CA GLU A 90 12.42 -1.33 -15.67
C GLU A 90 11.75 -2.70 -15.53
N ILE A 91 11.93 -3.60 -16.51
CA ILE A 91 11.44 -4.99 -16.44
C ILE A 91 12.31 -5.78 -15.47
N ASP A 92 13.63 -5.66 -15.59
CA ASP A 92 14.59 -6.35 -14.75
C ASP A 92 14.41 -5.92 -13.28
N GLU A 93 14.12 -4.64 -13.02
CA GLU A 93 13.79 -4.19 -11.66
C GLU A 93 12.51 -4.84 -11.11
N LEU A 94 11.48 -5.08 -11.94
CA LEU A 94 10.28 -5.81 -11.49
C LEU A 94 10.57 -7.29 -11.25
N ASP A 95 11.44 -7.90 -12.07
CA ASP A 95 11.87 -9.29 -11.91
C ASP A 95 12.65 -9.47 -10.61
N ASP A 96 13.57 -8.54 -10.30
CA ASP A 96 14.33 -8.48 -9.05
C ASP A 96 13.42 -8.32 -7.81
N LEU A 97 12.30 -7.62 -7.95
CA LEU A 97 11.27 -7.52 -6.91
C LEU A 97 10.47 -8.83 -6.74
N GLY A 98 10.61 -9.80 -7.64
CA GLY A 98 9.92 -11.09 -7.61
C GLY A 98 8.66 -11.13 -8.46
N LEU A 99 8.57 -10.35 -9.54
CA LEU A 99 7.48 -10.46 -10.51
C LEU A 99 7.42 -11.89 -11.08
N PRO A 100 6.25 -12.55 -11.08
CA PRO A 100 6.13 -13.87 -11.67
C PRO A 100 6.58 -13.92 -13.14
N TYR A 101 7.39 -14.90 -13.48
CA TYR A 101 8.02 -15.06 -14.81
C TYR A 101 7.06 -14.88 -16.00
N HIS A 102 5.84 -15.42 -15.92
CA HIS A 102 4.86 -15.29 -17.00
C HIS A 102 4.40 -13.83 -17.24
N LEU A 103 4.41 -12.99 -16.20
CA LEU A 103 4.14 -11.55 -16.29
C LEU A 103 5.37 -10.80 -16.84
N THR A 104 6.58 -11.17 -16.40
CA THR A 104 7.84 -10.65 -16.95
C THR A 104 7.93 -10.90 -18.46
N GLN A 105 7.61 -12.12 -18.92
CA GLN A 105 7.56 -12.47 -20.34
C GLN A 105 6.53 -11.65 -21.12
N GLU A 106 5.32 -11.49 -20.57
CA GLU A 106 4.28 -10.69 -21.22
C GLU A 106 4.72 -9.23 -21.35
N LEU A 107 5.31 -8.66 -20.30
CA LEU A 107 5.81 -7.29 -20.28
C LEU A 107 6.95 -7.08 -21.29
N THR A 108 7.89 -8.04 -21.35
CA THR A 108 8.98 -8.06 -22.35
C THR A 108 8.43 -8.05 -23.77
N ARG A 109 7.44 -8.92 -24.06
CA ARG A 109 6.80 -9.01 -25.37
C ARG A 109 6.11 -7.70 -25.78
N ARG A 110 5.48 -6.99 -24.83
CA ARG A 110 4.84 -5.69 -25.10
C ARG A 110 5.87 -4.58 -25.32
N THR A 111 6.99 -4.64 -24.62
CA THR A 111 8.07 -3.63 -24.68
C THR A 111 8.84 -3.68 -26.00
N LEU A 112 8.96 -4.85 -26.64
CA LEU A 112 9.60 -5.00 -27.97
C LEU A 112 8.99 -4.11 -29.07
N ASN A 113 7.71 -3.75 -28.96
CA ASN A 113 7.02 -2.91 -29.93
C ASN A 113 7.03 -1.42 -29.55
N ALA A 114 7.66 -1.05 -28.42
CA ALA A 114 7.66 0.29 -27.83
C ALA A 114 6.28 0.96 -27.72
N ASP A 115 5.20 0.15 -27.68
CA ASP A 115 3.83 0.64 -27.62
C ASP A 115 3.45 0.95 -26.18
N ARG A 116 3.56 2.23 -25.82
CA ARG A 116 3.28 2.71 -24.47
C ARG A 116 1.88 2.36 -23.99
N THR A 117 0.88 2.31 -24.88
CA THR A 117 -0.49 1.95 -24.51
C THR A 117 -0.57 0.48 -24.08
N LYS A 118 0.07 -0.42 -24.83
CA LYS A 118 0.13 -1.84 -24.48
C LYS A 118 0.93 -2.09 -23.21
N ILE A 119 2.04 -1.37 -23.01
CA ILE A 119 2.85 -1.44 -21.79
C ILE A 119 2.00 -0.98 -20.59
N ASN A 120 1.31 0.15 -20.71
CA ASN A 120 0.43 0.65 -19.63
C ASN A 120 -0.71 -0.32 -19.32
N LEU A 121 -1.32 -0.94 -20.33
CA LEU A 121 -2.32 -1.99 -20.11
C LEU A 121 -1.75 -3.20 -19.37
N CYS A 122 -0.52 -3.61 -19.71
CA CYS A 122 0.18 -4.70 -19.02
C CYS A 122 0.47 -4.35 -17.55
N LEU A 123 1.02 -3.16 -17.27
CA LEU A 123 1.29 -2.67 -15.92
C LEU A 123 0.00 -2.57 -15.08
N ASN A 124 -1.09 -2.07 -15.64
CA ASN A 124 -2.39 -2.04 -14.96
C ASN A 124 -2.90 -3.45 -14.63
N ASN A 125 -2.70 -4.42 -15.54
CA ASN A 125 -3.05 -5.81 -15.28
C ASN A 125 -2.19 -6.42 -14.16
N ILE A 126 -0.88 -6.14 -14.14
CA ILE A 126 0.02 -6.56 -13.05
C ILE A 126 -0.45 -5.96 -11.72
N GLN A 127 -0.80 -4.67 -11.68
CA GLN A 127 -1.34 -4.04 -10.47
C GLN A 127 -2.64 -4.71 -9.99
N ASN A 128 -3.53 -5.08 -10.91
CA ASN A 128 -4.75 -5.80 -10.58
C ASN A 128 -4.45 -7.18 -9.97
N ILE A 129 -3.50 -7.92 -10.54
CA ILE A 129 -3.06 -9.21 -9.98
C ILE A 129 -2.47 -9.01 -8.58
N CYS A 130 -1.55 -8.07 -8.40
CA CYS A 130 -0.96 -7.76 -7.10
C CYS A 130 -2.03 -7.39 -6.07
N SER A 131 -3.04 -6.60 -6.45
CA SER A 131 -4.13 -6.23 -5.56
C SER A 131 -4.94 -7.43 -5.07
N LYS A 132 -5.18 -8.42 -5.95
CA LYS A 132 -5.89 -9.66 -5.58
C LYS A 132 -5.06 -10.56 -4.68
N GLU A 133 -3.76 -10.67 -4.93
CA GLU A 133 -2.85 -11.43 -4.09
C GLU A 133 -2.74 -10.82 -2.68
N ILE A 134 -2.65 -9.48 -2.59
CA ILE A 134 -2.70 -8.75 -1.32
C ILE A 134 -4.05 -9.00 -0.62
N GLU A 135 -5.17 -8.93 -1.34
CA GLU A 135 -6.50 -9.18 -0.79
C GLU A 135 -6.68 -10.59 -0.23
N ALA A 136 -6.14 -11.58 -0.93
CA ALA A 136 -6.17 -12.99 -0.49
C ALA A 136 -5.21 -13.28 0.67
N SER A 137 -4.21 -12.42 0.91
CA SER A 137 -3.18 -12.65 1.91
C SER A 137 -3.70 -12.63 3.35
N SER A 138 -3.06 -13.43 4.20
CA SER A 138 -3.33 -13.41 5.64
C SER A 138 -2.85 -12.11 6.29
N GLU A 139 -1.82 -11.51 5.70
CA GLU A 139 -1.14 -10.31 6.16
C GLU A 139 -2.04 -9.08 6.02
N PHE A 140 -2.76 -8.95 4.91
CA PHE A 140 -3.75 -7.88 4.76
C PHE A 140 -4.94 -8.06 5.72
N ARG A 141 -5.37 -9.30 5.98
CA ARG A 141 -6.38 -9.56 7.01
C ARG A 141 -5.90 -9.13 8.40
N ARG A 142 -4.67 -9.48 8.78
CA ARG A 142 -4.08 -9.05 10.05
C ARG A 142 -3.94 -7.54 10.13
N PHE A 143 -3.60 -6.87 9.03
CA PHE A 143 -3.57 -5.41 8.96
C PHE A 143 -4.95 -4.82 9.28
N ARG A 144 -6.02 -5.33 8.66
CA ARG A 144 -7.41 -4.93 8.96
C ARG A 144 -7.76 -5.13 10.43
N ASP A 145 -7.45 -6.30 10.98
CA ASP A 145 -7.72 -6.62 12.38
C ASP A 145 -6.95 -5.68 13.33
N ALA A 146 -5.73 -5.33 12.99
CA ALA A 146 -4.91 -4.42 13.77
C ALA A 146 -5.42 -2.97 13.71
N ILE A 147 -5.97 -2.52 12.59
CA ILE A 147 -6.68 -1.23 12.49
C ILE A 147 -7.99 -1.26 13.29
N LEU A 148 -8.76 -2.35 13.22
CA LEU A 148 -9.97 -2.52 14.03
C LEU A 148 -9.66 -2.49 15.53
N ALA A 149 -8.56 -3.10 15.96
CA ALA A 149 -8.11 -3.02 17.34
C ALA A 149 -7.78 -1.58 17.77
N LYS A 150 -7.23 -0.75 16.88
CA LYS A 150 -7.02 0.68 17.12
C LYS A 150 -8.35 1.44 17.21
N MET A 151 -9.29 1.16 16.31
CA MET A 151 -10.64 1.73 16.32
C MET A 151 -11.38 1.46 17.63
N ASN A 152 -11.27 0.25 18.18
CA ASN A 152 -11.94 -0.12 19.43
C ASN A 152 -11.37 0.59 20.67
N ARG A 153 -10.19 1.22 20.57
CA ARG A 153 -9.60 2.03 21.65
C ARG A 153 -10.11 3.47 21.66
N ILE A 154 -10.85 3.88 20.63
CA ILE A 154 -11.44 5.22 20.54
C ILE A 154 -12.67 5.25 21.45
N PRO A 155 -12.73 6.16 22.44
CA PRO A 155 -13.91 6.27 23.31
C PRO A 155 -15.16 6.52 22.48
N LYS A 156 -16.18 5.70 22.69
CA LYS A 156 -17.51 5.94 22.10
C LYS A 156 -18.12 7.13 22.84
N LYS A 157 -18.57 8.13 22.09
CA LYS A 157 -19.28 9.29 22.63
C LYS A 157 -20.64 8.89 23.20
#